data_AF-A0A965PNX5-F1
#
_entry.id   AF-A0A965PNX5-F1
#
_cell.length_a   1.000
_cell.length_b   1.000
_cell.length_c   1.000
_cell.angle_alpha   90.00
_cell.angle_beta   90.00
_cell.angle_gamma   90.00
#
_symmetry.space_group_name_H-M   'P 1'
#
loop_
_entity.id
_entity.type
_entity.pdbx_description
1 polymer ?
#
loop_
_entity_poly.entity_id
_entity_poly.type
_entity_poly.pdbx_seq_one_letter_code
_entity_poly.pdbx_strand_id
1 'polypeptide(L)'
;MSGKRSRDRGARGELRVRDLYRSHGFQCRRNFQSGAQGMGDLVGGDLPAVIEVKNAERILFWPWVEQAQDGIRPPFAEDEWVLHIKSNGKPPVAVVDELFLMRLFVDQRSLQRAIRTEDA
;
A
#
# COMPACT_ATOMS: atom_id res chain seq x y z
N MET A 1 -22.52 -1.97 -16.65
CA MET A 1 -21.52 -3.06 -16.46
C MET A 1 -21.92 -3.89 -15.26
N SER A 2 -21.98 -5.22 -15.37
CA SER A 2 -22.34 -6.10 -14.24
C SER A 2 -21.36 -5.92 -13.07
N GLY A 3 -21.87 -5.68 -11.87
CA GLY A 3 -21.08 -5.45 -10.65
C GLY A 3 -20.11 -6.59 -10.31
N LYS A 4 -20.32 -7.80 -10.87
CA LYS A 4 -19.41 -8.94 -10.68
C LYS A 4 -18.03 -8.70 -11.28
N ARG A 5 -17.94 -8.21 -12.52
CA ARG A 5 -16.65 -7.95 -13.20
C ARG A 5 -15.83 -6.87 -12.49
N SER A 6 -16.50 -5.87 -11.93
CA SER A 6 -15.85 -4.80 -11.14
C SER A 6 -15.27 -5.36 -9.84
N ARG A 7 -16.06 -6.16 -9.09
CA ARG A 7 -15.61 -6.82 -7.86
C ARG A 7 -14.43 -7.77 -8.08
N ASP A 8 -14.50 -8.59 -9.13
CA ASP A 8 -13.41 -9.52 -9.46
C ASP A 8 -12.12 -8.77 -9.82
N ARG A 9 -12.22 -7.59 -10.44
CA ARG A 9 -11.06 -6.73 -10.73
C ARG A 9 -10.42 -6.16 -9.47
N GLY A 10 -11.22 -5.64 -8.54
CA GLY A 10 -10.73 -5.16 -7.23
C GLY A 10 -9.98 -6.26 -6.49
N ALA A 11 -10.62 -7.44 -6.35
CA ALA A 11 -10.02 -8.60 -5.72
C ALA A 11 -8.68 -9.03 -6.35
N ARG A 12 -8.56 -9.00 -7.68
CA ARG A 12 -7.27 -9.27 -8.36
C ARG A 12 -6.20 -8.23 -8.04
N GLY A 13 -6.58 -6.97 -7.88
CA GLY A 13 -5.68 -5.90 -7.46
C GLY A 13 -5.12 -6.18 -6.07
N GLU A 14 -6.00 -6.42 -5.10
CA GLU A 14 -5.64 -6.70 -3.71
C GLU A 14 -4.77 -7.97 -3.59
N LEU A 15 -5.11 -9.05 -4.32
CA LEU A 15 -4.32 -10.28 -4.34
C LEU A 15 -2.90 -10.03 -4.86
N ARG A 16 -2.75 -9.28 -5.96
CA ARG A 16 -1.44 -8.92 -6.51
C ARG A 16 -0.60 -8.18 -5.47
N VAL A 17 -1.16 -7.17 -4.80
CA VAL A 17 -0.40 -6.38 -3.81
C VAL A 17 -0.06 -7.24 -2.60
N ARG A 18 -0.98 -8.06 -2.09
CA ARG A 18 -0.69 -9.02 -1.02
C ARG A 18 0.50 -9.93 -1.38
N ASP A 19 0.52 -10.47 -2.59
CA ASP A 19 1.56 -11.40 -3.02
C ASP A 19 2.91 -10.70 -3.17
N LEU A 20 2.91 -9.44 -3.62
CA LEU A 20 4.11 -8.58 -3.62
C LEU A 20 4.66 -8.39 -2.20
N TYR A 21 3.82 -8.04 -1.22
CA TYR A 21 4.28 -7.85 0.16
C TYR A 21 4.81 -9.17 0.75
N ARG A 22 4.08 -10.27 0.56
CA ARG A 22 4.51 -11.59 1.02
C ARG A 22 5.82 -12.05 0.42
N SER A 23 6.09 -11.75 -0.86
CA SER A 23 7.36 -12.10 -1.50
C SER A 23 8.56 -11.33 -0.92
N HIS A 24 8.30 -10.26 -0.15
CA HIS A 24 9.31 -9.47 0.57
C HIS A 24 9.29 -9.75 2.08
N GLY A 25 8.65 -10.83 2.51
CA GLY A 25 8.67 -11.30 3.91
C GLY A 25 7.55 -10.74 4.80
N PHE A 26 6.71 -9.84 4.30
CA PHE A 26 5.62 -9.26 5.10
C PHE A 26 4.49 -10.28 5.35
N GLN A 27 4.09 -10.41 6.62
CA GLN A 27 2.98 -11.26 7.03
C GLN A 27 1.64 -10.50 6.93
N CYS A 28 1.05 -10.47 5.72
CA CYS A 28 -0.21 -9.76 5.46
C CYS A 28 -1.30 -10.64 4.83
N ARG A 29 -2.56 -10.21 4.95
CA ARG A 29 -3.75 -10.79 4.29
C ARG A 29 -4.66 -9.69 3.78
N ARG A 30 -5.61 -10.05 2.92
CA ARG A 30 -6.68 -9.13 2.46
C ARG A 30 -7.64 -8.82 3.60
N ASN A 31 -8.11 -7.59 3.65
CA ASN A 31 -9.12 -7.12 4.57
C ASN A 31 -10.49 -7.13 3.89
N PHE A 32 -11.24 -8.22 4.07
CA PHE A 32 -12.61 -8.32 3.52
C PHE A 32 -13.62 -7.38 4.18
N GLN A 33 -13.22 -6.67 5.25
CA GLN A 33 -14.05 -5.72 5.99
C GLN A 33 -13.61 -4.26 5.77
N SER A 34 -12.70 -3.97 4.83
CA SER A 34 -12.14 -2.62 4.60
C SER A 34 -13.23 -1.55 4.45
N GLY A 35 -14.30 -1.84 3.69
CA GLY A 35 -15.42 -0.92 3.48
C GLY A 35 -16.40 -0.72 4.65
N ALA A 36 -16.35 -1.56 5.70
CA ALA A 36 -17.25 -1.46 6.85
C ALA A 36 -16.55 -0.89 8.10
N GLN A 37 -15.23 -1.06 8.20
CA GLN A 37 -14.44 -0.64 9.37
C GLN A 37 -13.45 0.49 9.07
N GLY A 38 -13.33 0.91 7.80
CA GLY A 38 -12.47 2.03 7.40
C GLY A 38 -11.00 1.75 7.69
N MET A 39 -10.53 0.54 7.40
CA MET A 39 -9.12 0.14 7.45
C MET A 39 -8.64 -0.15 6.03
N GLY A 40 -7.32 -0.13 5.82
CA GLY A 40 -6.71 -0.48 4.53
C GLY A 40 -7.12 -1.85 3.98
N ASP A 41 -6.91 -2.02 2.69
CA ASP A 41 -7.23 -3.23 1.91
C ASP A 41 -6.38 -4.44 2.32
N LEU A 42 -5.20 -4.23 2.89
CA LEU A 42 -4.38 -5.27 3.53
C LEU A 42 -4.25 -5.03 5.03
N VAL A 43 -4.22 -6.12 5.79
CA VAL A 43 -4.01 -6.13 7.24
C VAL A 43 -3.02 -7.24 7.63
N GLY A 44 -2.31 -7.07 8.75
CA GLY A 44 -1.27 -8.00 9.21
C GLY A 44 -0.27 -7.31 10.11
N GLY A 45 0.55 -8.09 10.82
CA GLY A 45 1.35 -7.62 11.96
C GLY A 45 2.47 -6.65 11.60
N ASP A 46 3.08 -6.82 10.42
CA ASP A 46 4.35 -6.16 10.11
C ASP A 46 4.24 -5.19 8.92
N LEU A 47 3.01 -4.76 8.58
CA LEU A 47 2.84 -3.76 7.53
C LEU A 47 3.43 -2.42 8.02
N PRO A 48 4.20 -1.69 7.18
CA PRO A 48 4.81 -0.43 7.59
C PRO A 48 3.87 0.78 7.46
N ALA A 49 2.68 0.58 6.92
CA ALA A 49 1.74 1.63 6.57
C ALA A 49 0.34 1.04 6.30
N VAL A 50 -0.67 1.91 6.25
CA VAL A 50 -1.98 1.58 5.70
C VAL A 50 -1.87 1.37 4.20
N ILE A 51 -2.34 0.21 3.72
CA ILE A 51 -2.24 -0.17 2.31
C ILE A 51 -3.61 -0.07 1.64
N GLU A 52 -3.74 0.84 0.68
CA GLU A 52 -4.93 1.00 -0.16
C GLU A 52 -4.64 0.54 -1.59
N VAL A 53 -5.56 -0.18 -2.24
CA VAL A 53 -5.33 -0.80 -3.55
C VAL A 53 -6.42 -0.44 -4.55
N LYS A 54 -6.05 0.24 -5.62
CA LYS A 54 -6.96 0.63 -6.70
C LYS A 54 -6.56 -0.02 -8.02
N ASN A 55 -7.45 -0.87 -8.53
CA ASN A 55 -7.33 -1.50 -9.85
C ASN A 55 -8.52 -1.09 -10.74
N ALA A 56 -8.33 -0.05 -11.56
CA ALA A 56 -9.40 0.55 -12.34
C ALA A 56 -8.91 1.09 -13.69
N GLU A 57 -9.82 1.20 -14.66
CA GLU A 57 -9.50 1.78 -15.97
C GLU A 57 -9.27 3.29 -15.89
N ARG A 58 -10.16 3.99 -15.17
CA ARG A 58 -10.07 5.43 -14.92
C ARG A 58 -9.47 5.68 -13.54
N ILE A 59 -8.50 6.59 -13.48
CA ILE A 59 -7.87 7.03 -12.24
C ILE A 59 -8.67 8.19 -11.63
N LEU A 60 -9.01 8.07 -10.35
CA LEU A 60 -9.60 9.14 -9.55
C LEU A 60 -8.65 9.45 -8.40
N PHE A 61 -7.59 10.20 -8.70
CA PHE A 61 -6.40 10.29 -7.85
C PHE A 61 -6.69 10.80 -6.43
N TRP A 62 -7.14 12.05 -6.29
CA TRP A 62 -7.35 12.67 -4.97
C TRP A 62 -8.38 11.94 -4.09
N PRO A 63 -9.55 11.51 -4.60
CA PRO A 63 -10.48 10.71 -3.81
C PRO A 63 -9.88 9.39 -3.30
N TRP A 64 -8.93 8.80 -4.03
CA TRP A 64 -8.25 7.59 -3.57
C TRP A 64 -7.15 7.85 -2.54
N VAL A 65 -6.51 9.01 -2.62
CA VAL A 65 -5.55 9.47 -1.60
C VAL A 65 -6.29 9.74 -0.29
N GLU A 66 -7.41 10.47 -0.34
CA GLU A 66 -8.28 10.72 0.82
C GLU A 66 -8.73 9.40 1.46
N GLN A 67 -9.14 8.41 0.66
CA GLN A 67 -9.52 7.09 1.19
C GLN A 67 -8.37 6.36 1.88
N ALA A 68 -7.14 6.48 1.38
CA ALA A 68 -5.96 5.89 2.03
C ALA A 68 -5.66 6.57 3.37
N GLN A 69 -5.77 7.90 3.42
CA GLN A 69 -5.57 8.71 4.63
C GLN A 69 -6.66 8.44 5.68
N ASP A 70 -7.91 8.36 5.27
CA ASP A 70 -9.05 8.04 6.16
C ASP A 70 -8.94 6.65 6.79
N GLY A 71 -8.16 5.76 6.18
CA GLY A 71 -7.86 4.41 6.67
C GLY A 71 -6.87 4.36 7.84
N ILE A 72 -6.21 5.47 8.17
CA ILE A 72 -5.14 5.54 9.18
C ILE A 72 -5.68 5.34 10.58
N ARG A 73 -5.11 4.38 11.29
CA ARG A 73 -5.42 4.04 12.67
C ARG A 73 -4.12 3.68 13.39
N PRO A 74 -4.06 3.82 14.73
CA PRO A 74 -2.95 3.28 15.50
C PRO A 74 -2.67 1.82 15.13
N PRO A 75 -1.40 1.42 15.00
CA PRO A 75 -0.20 2.16 15.40
C PRO A 75 0.38 3.12 14.35
N PHE A 76 -0.25 3.28 13.19
CA PHE A 76 0.29 4.09 12.09
C PHE A 76 0.23 5.59 12.39
N ALA A 77 1.27 6.31 11.97
CA ALA A 77 1.28 7.77 11.94
C ALA A 77 0.43 8.32 10.76
N GLU A 78 0.10 9.60 10.81
CA GLU A 78 -0.77 10.29 9.84
C GLU A 78 -0.27 10.27 8.39
N ASP A 79 1.03 10.05 8.19
CA ASP A 79 1.68 10.01 6.89
C ASP A 79 2.04 8.58 6.46
N GLU A 80 1.79 7.57 7.29
CA GLU A 80 2.10 6.16 7.02
C GLU A 80 0.98 5.48 6.23
N TRP A 81 0.83 5.91 4.98
CA TRP A 81 -0.11 5.33 4.03
C TRP A 81 0.54 5.11 2.66
N VAL A 82 0.07 4.08 1.95
CA VAL A 82 0.52 3.72 0.60
C VAL A 82 -0.69 3.38 -0.27
N LEU A 83 -0.85 4.11 -1.35
CA LEU A 83 -1.85 3.86 -2.37
C LEU A 83 -1.22 3.14 -3.58
N HIS A 84 -1.55 1.87 -3.78
CA HIS A 84 -1.17 1.10 -4.96
C HIS A 84 -2.17 1.30 -6.08
N ILE A 85 -1.71 1.82 -7.23
CA ILE A 85 -2.53 2.08 -8.40
C ILE A 85 -2.13 1.17 -9.56
N LYS A 86 -3.13 0.48 -10.13
CA LYS A 86 -3.02 -0.23 -11.40
C LYS A 86 -4.12 0.19 -12.36
N SER A 87 -3.72 0.62 -13.56
CA SER A 87 -4.63 0.83 -14.70
C SER A 87 -4.25 -0.05 -15.89
N ASN A 88 -5.16 -0.21 -16.85
CA ASN A 88 -4.98 -1.08 -18.00
C ASN A 88 -3.83 -0.58 -18.91
N GLY A 89 -2.98 -1.48 -19.39
CA GLY A 89 -1.84 -1.13 -20.26
C GLY A 89 -0.76 -0.25 -19.60
N LYS A 90 -0.84 0.02 -18.30
CA LYS A 90 0.16 0.80 -17.54
C LYS A 90 0.88 -0.06 -16.52
N PRO A 91 2.17 0.20 -16.23
CA PRO A 91 2.82 -0.43 -15.10
C PRO A 91 2.09 -0.05 -13.80
N PRO A 92 2.10 -0.93 -12.79
CA PRO A 92 1.64 -0.55 -11.46
C PRO A 92 2.57 0.48 -10.82
N VAL A 93 2.00 1.42 -10.07
CA VAL A 93 2.74 2.43 -9.30
C VAL A 93 2.22 2.49 -7.87
N ALA A 94 3.05 3.00 -6.95
CA ALA A 94 2.64 3.32 -5.59
C ALA A 94 2.78 4.83 -5.37
N VAL A 95 1.84 5.38 -4.62
CA VAL A 95 1.85 6.77 -4.14
C VAL A 95 1.96 6.70 -2.63
N VAL A 96 2.81 7.56 -2.09
CA VAL A 96 3.09 7.67 -0.67
C VAL A 96 3.09 9.13 -0.26
N ASP A 97 2.94 9.38 1.03
CA ASP A 97 3.19 10.70 1.58
C ASP A 97 4.66 11.13 1.36
N GLU A 98 4.87 12.42 1.17
CA GLU A 98 6.21 12.98 0.99
C GLU A 98 7.10 12.77 2.21
N LEU A 99 6.56 12.97 3.43
CA LEU A 99 7.32 12.80 4.67
C LEU A 99 7.64 11.32 4.91
N PHE A 100 6.70 10.42 4.64
CA PHE A 100 6.94 8.99 4.71
C PHE A 100 8.05 8.55 3.74
N LEU A 101 8.03 9.05 2.50
CA LEU A 101 9.09 8.79 1.53
C LEU A 101 10.46 9.27 2.04
N MET A 102 10.53 10.47 2.61
CA MET A 102 11.79 11.01 3.14
C MET A 102 12.33 10.17 4.30
N ARG A 103 11.46 9.67 5.20
CA ARG A 103 11.89 8.75 6.27
C ARG A 103 12.47 7.46 5.72
N LEU A 104 11.82 6.85 4.72
CA LEU A 104 12.35 5.65 4.06
C LEU A 104 13.75 5.88 3.44
N PHE A 105 13.99 7.06 2.85
CA PHE A 105 15.32 7.41 2.33
C PHE A 105 16.37 7.60 3.43
N VAL A 106 15.99 8.18 4.57
CA VAL A 106 16.87 8.33 5.73
C VAL A 106 17.25 6.97 6.30
N ASP A 107 16.28 6.06 6.44
CA ASP A 107 16.51 4.70 6.92
C ASP A 107 17.43 3.92 5.97
N GLN A 108 17.15 3.98 4.67
CA GLN A 108 17.99 3.35 3.65
C GLN A 108 19.44 3.86 3.71
N ARG A 109 19.63 5.18 3.84
CA ARG A 109 20.97 5.78 3.97
C ARG A 109 21.68 5.30 5.24
N SER A 110 20.95 5.15 6.33
CA SER A 110 21.49 4.68 7.62
C SER A 110 21.92 3.22 7.54
N LEU A 111 21.11 2.35 6.93
CA LEU A 111 21.44 0.95 6.67
C LEU A 111 22.68 0.80 5.78
N GLN A 112 22.75 1.57 4.69
CA GLN A 112 23.92 1.54 3.79
C GLN A 112 25.21 1.98 4.49
N ARG A 113 25.14 2.88 5.47
CA ARG A 113 26.31 3.30 6.26
C ARG A 113 26.75 2.21 7.24
N ALA A 114 25.80 1.55 7.90
CA ALA A 114 26.09 0.45 8.81
C ALA A 114 26.84 -0.68 8.09
N ILE A 115 26.31 -1.13 6.94
CA ILE A 115 26.93 -2.19 6.12
C ILE A 115 28.38 -1.83 5.72
N ARG A 116 28.60 -0.60 5.25
CA ARG A 116 29.95 -0.13 4.87
C ARG A 116 30.95 -0.06 6.02
N THR A 117 30.46 0.04 7.26
CA THR A 117 31.31 0.11 8.45
C THR A 117 31.63 -1.30 8.97
N GLU A 118 30.78 -2.28 8.71
CA GLU A 118 31.04 -3.70 9.00
C GLU A 118 32.01 -4.35 8.01
N ASP A 119 32.08 -3.83 6.78
CA ASP A 119 32.99 -4.29 5.72
C ASP A 119 34.39 -3.62 5.73
N ALA A 120 34.64 -2.65 6.62
CA ALA A 120 35.87 -1.84 6.69
C ALA A 120 36.73 -2.17 7.92
#